data_AF-A0A8H4ZUA4-F1
#
_entry.id   AF-A0A8H4ZUA4-F1
#
_cell.length_a   1.000
_cell.length_b   1.000
_cell.length_c   1.000
_cell.angle_alpha   90.00
_cell.angle_beta   90.00
_cell.angle_gamma   90.00
#
_symmetry.space_group_name_H-M   'P 1'
#
loop_
_entity.id
_entity.type
_entity.pdbx_description
1 polymer ?
#
loop_
_entity_poly.entity_id
_entity_poly.type
_entity_poly.pdbx_seq_one_letter_code
_entity_poly.pdbx_strand_id
1 'polypeptide(L)'
;MLQHYLGSKEHIQRAHLEAEIPETLLQDALAVANFTSENRLLHIEKWSKGHLPNPFLHHDSAAIDRLDRLYAQLEIYIEDYITKATSIFPPRAYMCIPNPYSNAKQLQFGGKPIGIDILRVDTLTDVERNRLFRAFLRYELVSKIRGVEVSWLVASTFENLSHGEAEALRCVHHYMRDLFGGVFAHHVVSSPPDIQTETAAEKGKFNPDGGLIFP
;
A
#
# COMPACT_ATOMS: atom_id res chain seq x y z
N MET A 1 20.39 -2.55 -29.79
CA MET A 1 20.13 -1.55 -28.73
C MET A 1 18.79 -1.79 -28.04
N LEU A 2 17.64 -1.66 -28.72
CA LEU A 2 16.32 -1.85 -28.10
C LEU A 2 16.09 -3.22 -27.46
N GLN A 3 16.47 -4.32 -28.14
CA GLN A 3 16.28 -5.66 -27.58
C GLN A 3 17.17 -5.96 -26.37
N HIS A 4 18.40 -5.43 -26.35
CA HIS A 4 19.27 -5.52 -25.17
C HIS A 4 18.70 -4.71 -24.00
N TYR A 5 18.11 -3.54 -24.26
CA TYR A 5 17.41 -2.75 -23.24
C TYR A 5 16.19 -3.49 -22.69
N LEU A 6 15.33 -4.04 -23.56
CA LEU A 6 14.13 -4.77 -23.13
C LEU A 6 14.47 -6.02 -22.33
N GLY A 7 15.44 -6.83 -22.78
CA GLY A 7 15.89 -8.01 -22.04
C GLY A 7 16.55 -7.65 -20.70
N SER A 8 17.32 -6.56 -20.64
CA SER A 8 17.92 -6.10 -19.38
C SER A 8 16.86 -5.55 -18.42
N LYS A 9 15.87 -4.80 -18.93
CA LYS A 9 14.77 -4.26 -18.14
C LYS A 9 13.95 -5.39 -17.49
N GLU A 10 13.54 -6.37 -18.28
CA GLU A 10 12.76 -7.51 -17.78
C GLU A 10 13.53 -8.31 -16.72
N HIS A 11 14.84 -8.51 -16.95
CA HIS A 11 15.71 -9.18 -15.99
C HIS A 11 15.81 -8.41 -14.66
N ILE A 12 15.98 -7.09 -14.71
CA ILE A 12 16.05 -6.23 -13.51
C ILE A 12 14.73 -6.22 -12.77
N GLN A 13 13.60 -6.05 -13.48
CA GLN A 13 12.26 -6.08 -12.87
C GLN A 13 11.97 -7.42 -12.19
N ARG A 14 12.31 -8.53 -12.86
CA ARG A 14 12.16 -9.87 -12.29
C ARG A 14 12.96 -10.01 -10.99
N ALA A 15 14.25 -9.68 -11.03
CA ALA A 15 15.12 -9.81 -9.86
C ALA A 15 14.64 -8.93 -8.69
N HIS A 16 14.15 -7.72 -8.98
CA HIS A 16 13.58 -6.83 -7.97
C HIS A 16 12.32 -7.42 -7.34
N LEU A 17 11.36 -7.89 -8.16
CA LEU A 17 10.11 -8.46 -7.66
C LEU A 17 10.31 -9.77 -6.90
N GLU A 18 11.25 -10.61 -7.33
CA GLU A 18 11.60 -11.85 -6.61
C GLU A 18 12.23 -11.57 -5.23
N ALA A 19 12.95 -10.45 -5.09
CA ALA A 19 13.50 -10.03 -3.80
C ALA A 19 12.45 -9.38 -2.89
N GLU A 20 11.52 -8.60 -3.44
CA GLU A 20 10.57 -7.80 -2.67
C GLU A 20 9.23 -8.47 -2.40
N ILE A 21 8.82 -9.45 -3.21
CA ILE A 21 7.57 -10.19 -3.00
C ILE A 21 7.89 -11.56 -2.41
N PRO A 22 7.67 -11.76 -1.10
CA PRO A 22 7.78 -13.08 -0.49
C PRO A 22 6.92 -14.10 -1.24
N GLU A 23 7.40 -15.35 -1.34
CA GLU A 23 6.65 -16.44 -1.98
C GLU A 23 5.25 -16.61 -1.38
N THR A 24 5.13 -16.38 -0.06
CA THR A 24 3.85 -16.40 0.67
C THR A 24 2.84 -15.34 0.23
N LEU A 25 3.28 -14.27 -0.45
CA LEU A 25 2.44 -13.18 -0.97
C LEU A 25 2.27 -13.22 -2.48
N LEU A 26 3.03 -14.05 -3.19
CA LEU A 26 3.01 -14.09 -4.65
C LEU A 26 1.62 -14.43 -5.20
N GLN A 27 0.92 -15.40 -4.59
CA GLN A 27 -0.44 -15.76 -5.02
C GLN A 27 -1.44 -14.62 -4.81
N ASP A 28 -1.37 -13.92 -3.68
CA ASP A 28 -2.21 -12.75 -3.40
C ASP A 28 -1.90 -11.62 -4.40
N ALA A 29 -0.62 -11.39 -4.71
CA ALA A 29 -0.16 -10.38 -5.65
C ALA A 29 -0.65 -10.68 -7.07
N LEU A 30 -0.55 -11.95 -7.50
CA LEU A 30 -1.06 -12.41 -8.78
C LEU A 30 -2.58 -12.32 -8.86
N ALA A 31 -3.29 -12.60 -7.77
CA ALA A 31 -4.73 -12.50 -7.72
C ALA A 31 -5.19 -11.06 -7.92
N VAL A 32 -4.48 -10.10 -7.33
CA VAL A 32 -4.76 -8.66 -7.50
C VAL A 32 -4.34 -8.16 -8.87
N ALA A 33 -3.10 -8.44 -9.29
CA ALA A 33 -2.51 -7.91 -10.53
C ALA A 33 -3.22 -8.41 -11.79
N ASN A 34 -3.70 -9.66 -11.77
CA ASN A 34 -4.40 -10.27 -12.90
C ASN A 34 -5.92 -10.29 -12.71
N PHE A 35 -6.47 -9.52 -11.77
CA PHE A 35 -7.91 -9.49 -11.54
C PHE A 35 -8.63 -8.85 -12.73
N THR A 36 -9.37 -9.66 -13.48
CA THR A 36 -10.17 -9.21 -14.62
C THR A 36 -11.66 -9.21 -14.27
N SER A 37 -12.45 -8.43 -15.01
CA SER A 37 -13.92 -8.46 -14.90
C SER A 37 -14.52 -9.77 -15.43
N GLU A 38 -13.83 -10.44 -16.35
CA GLU A 38 -14.24 -11.70 -16.96
C GLU A 38 -13.96 -12.88 -16.03
N ASN A 39 -14.96 -13.71 -15.75
CA ASN A 39 -14.81 -14.96 -14.99
C ASN A 39 -14.18 -14.81 -13.58
N ARG A 40 -14.56 -13.75 -12.85
CA ARG A 40 -14.11 -13.48 -11.46
C ARG A 40 -14.16 -14.70 -10.53
N LEU A 41 -15.21 -15.52 -10.63
CA LEU A 41 -15.35 -16.73 -9.82
C LEU A 41 -14.22 -17.74 -10.05
N LEU A 42 -13.92 -18.04 -11.32
CA LEU A 42 -12.84 -18.98 -11.67
C LEU A 42 -11.47 -18.44 -11.28
N HIS A 43 -11.26 -17.12 -11.39
CA HIS A 43 -10.02 -16.49 -10.95
C HIS A 43 -9.81 -16.63 -9.44
N ILE A 44 -10.86 -16.37 -8.65
CA ILE A 44 -10.83 -16.50 -7.19
C ILE A 44 -10.65 -17.98 -6.78
N GLU A 45 -11.30 -18.92 -7.47
CA GLU A 45 -11.13 -20.36 -7.21
C GLU A 45 -9.71 -20.84 -7.50
N LYS A 46 -9.08 -20.36 -8.57
CA LYS A 46 -7.67 -20.70 -8.87
C LYS A 46 -6.75 -20.13 -7.81
N TRP A 47 -6.97 -18.88 -7.40
CA TRP A 47 -6.19 -18.26 -6.34
C TRP A 47 -6.36 -18.97 -5.00
N SER A 48 -7.57 -19.32 -4.57
CA SER A 48 -7.81 -19.97 -3.28
C SER A 48 -7.14 -21.35 -3.18
N LYS A 49 -6.88 -22.00 -4.32
CA LYS A 49 -6.14 -23.27 -4.42
C LYS A 49 -4.63 -23.07 -4.65
N GLY A 50 -4.12 -21.83 -4.73
CA GLY A 50 -2.73 -21.53 -5.02
C GLY A 50 -2.29 -21.91 -6.44
N HIS A 51 -3.22 -21.97 -7.38
CA HIS A 51 -3.00 -22.44 -8.75
C HIS A 51 -2.84 -21.30 -9.77
N LEU A 52 -2.58 -20.06 -9.33
CA LEU A 52 -2.21 -19.01 -10.28
C LEU A 52 -0.79 -19.30 -10.81
N PRO A 53 -0.58 -19.20 -12.13
CA PRO A 53 0.70 -19.53 -12.75
C PRO A 53 1.79 -18.59 -12.25
N ASN A 54 2.96 -19.14 -11.89
CA ASN A 54 4.10 -18.34 -11.49
C ASN A 54 4.73 -17.68 -12.74
N PRO A 55 4.68 -16.35 -12.87
CA PRO A 55 5.13 -15.66 -14.08
C PRO A 55 6.66 -15.68 -14.22
N PHE A 56 7.39 -15.90 -13.12
CA PHE A 56 8.86 -15.96 -13.13
C PHE A 56 9.36 -17.25 -13.77
N LEU A 57 8.65 -18.37 -13.60
CA LEU A 57 9.00 -19.66 -14.20
C LEU A 57 8.65 -19.73 -15.70
N HIS A 58 7.58 -19.05 -16.11
CA HIS A 58 7.07 -19.11 -17.48
C HIS A 58 7.51 -17.92 -18.35
N HIS A 59 8.32 -17.00 -17.82
CA HIS A 59 8.73 -15.77 -18.49
C HIS A 59 7.52 -14.98 -19.05
N ASP A 60 6.42 -14.92 -18.28
CA ASP A 60 5.24 -14.13 -18.65
C ASP A 60 5.51 -12.65 -18.38
N SER A 61 6.11 -11.99 -19.37
CA SER A 61 6.47 -10.57 -19.29
C SER A 61 5.28 -9.66 -19.00
N ALA A 62 4.09 -10.00 -19.49
CA ALA A 62 2.88 -9.22 -19.26
C ALA A 62 2.41 -9.33 -17.79
N ALA A 63 2.50 -10.51 -17.19
CA ALA A 63 2.21 -10.69 -15.76
C ALA A 63 3.27 -10.02 -14.88
N ILE A 64 4.55 -10.09 -15.25
CA ILE A 64 5.64 -9.38 -14.56
C ILE A 64 5.41 -7.86 -14.59
N ASP A 65 5.08 -7.30 -15.75
CA ASP A 65 4.77 -5.87 -15.88
C ASP A 65 3.54 -5.45 -15.03
N ARG A 66 2.53 -6.33 -14.90
CA ARG A 66 1.37 -6.07 -14.03
C ARG A 66 1.74 -6.11 -12.54
N LEU A 67 2.61 -7.03 -12.14
CA LEU A 67 3.13 -7.10 -10.76
C LEU A 67 3.99 -5.88 -10.42
N ASP A 68 4.88 -5.48 -11.32
CA ASP A 68 5.73 -4.28 -11.17
C ASP A 68 4.90 -3.02 -10.96
N ARG A 69 3.85 -2.84 -11.77
CA ARG A 69 2.91 -1.73 -11.63
C ARG A 69 2.14 -1.78 -10.32
N LEU A 70 1.66 -2.96 -9.92
CA LEU A 70 0.97 -3.14 -8.64
C LEU A 70 1.90 -2.78 -7.47
N TYR A 71 3.13 -3.29 -7.49
CA TYR A 71 4.11 -3.03 -6.45
C TYR A 71 4.41 -1.52 -6.33
N ALA A 72 4.74 -0.86 -7.44
CA ALA A 72 4.99 0.58 -7.47
C ALA A 72 3.78 1.41 -7.00
N GLN A 73 2.56 0.97 -7.34
CA GLN A 73 1.34 1.60 -6.83
C GLN A 73 1.19 1.45 -5.31
N LEU A 74 1.39 0.23 -4.80
CA LEU A 74 1.33 -0.02 -3.36
C LEU A 74 2.40 0.75 -2.60
N GLU A 75 3.62 0.85 -3.14
CA GLU A 75 4.72 1.63 -2.58
C GLU A 75 4.26 3.07 -2.31
N ILE A 76 3.67 3.74 -3.30
CA ILE A 76 3.20 5.13 -3.17
C ILE A 76 2.17 5.29 -2.04
N TYR A 77 1.23 4.35 -1.91
CA TYR A 77 0.24 4.40 -0.82
C TYR A 77 0.85 4.08 0.54
N ILE A 78 1.82 3.17 0.59
CA ILE A 78 2.53 2.82 1.82
C ILE A 78 3.33 4.03 2.31
N GLU A 79 4.08 4.71 1.44
CA GLU A 79 4.85 5.91 1.78
C GLU A 79 3.94 7.02 2.33
N ASP A 80 2.83 7.29 1.66
CA ASP A 80 1.86 8.29 2.13
C ASP A 80 1.23 7.88 3.47
N TYR A 81 0.90 6.59 3.65
CA TYR A 81 0.38 6.05 4.89
C TYR A 81 1.35 6.23 6.06
N ILE A 82 2.60 5.77 5.92
CA ILE A 82 3.58 5.87 7.00
C ILE A 82 3.88 7.34 7.32
N THR A 83 3.99 8.21 6.30
CA THR A 83 4.23 9.65 6.46
C THR A 83 3.11 10.31 7.28
N LYS A 84 1.86 9.96 6.99
CA LYS A 84 0.68 10.48 7.70
C LYS A 84 0.57 9.92 9.11
N ALA A 85 0.78 8.62 9.27
CA ALA A 85 0.67 7.93 10.55
C ALA A 85 1.71 8.41 11.56
N THR A 86 2.90 8.82 11.10
CA THR A 86 3.98 9.35 11.95
C THR A 86 4.05 10.87 11.97
N SER A 87 3.10 11.57 11.35
CA SER A 87 3.12 13.03 11.31
C SER A 87 2.90 13.62 12.71
N ILE A 88 3.68 14.65 13.06
CA ILE A 88 3.47 15.43 14.28
C ILE A 88 2.11 16.15 14.28
N PHE A 89 1.51 16.36 13.11
CA PHE A 89 0.19 16.99 12.98
C PHE A 89 -0.67 16.26 11.94
N PRO A 90 -1.24 15.09 12.31
CA PRO A 90 -1.99 14.24 11.39
C PRO A 90 -3.14 14.94 10.66
N PRO A 91 -3.95 15.82 11.28
CA PRO A 91 -5.04 16.51 10.57
C PRO A 91 -4.59 17.25 9.30
N ARG A 92 -3.40 17.86 9.33
CA ARG A 92 -2.81 18.53 8.16
C ARG A 92 -2.29 17.52 7.14
N ALA A 93 -1.60 16.47 7.59
CA ALA A 93 -1.05 15.45 6.70
C ALA A 93 -2.16 14.70 5.93
N TYR A 94 -3.25 14.33 6.61
CA TYR A 94 -4.39 13.63 6.02
C TYR A 94 -5.22 14.46 5.03
N MET A 95 -5.02 15.79 4.96
CA MET A 95 -5.61 16.60 3.88
C MET A 95 -4.90 16.42 2.55
N CYS A 96 -3.66 15.94 2.54
CA CYS A 96 -2.91 15.67 1.32
C CYS A 96 -3.31 14.34 0.71
N ILE A 97 -3.20 14.25 -0.61
CA ILE A 97 -3.42 13.01 -1.35
C ILE A 97 -2.11 12.53 -1.98
N PRO A 98 -1.85 11.19 -2.01
CA PRO A 98 -0.72 10.65 -2.72
C PRO A 98 -0.84 10.98 -4.21
N ASN A 99 0.28 11.40 -4.82
CA ASN A 99 0.31 11.70 -6.25
C ASN A 99 1.32 10.79 -6.96
N PRO A 100 0.88 9.80 -7.73
CA PRO A 100 1.77 8.85 -8.40
C PRO A 100 2.61 9.48 -9.53
N TYR A 101 2.27 10.70 -9.95
CA TYR A 101 2.97 11.43 -11.00
C TYR A 101 3.91 12.51 -10.46
N SER A 102 3.94 12.70 -9.13
CA SER A 102 4.78 13.73 -8.51
C SER A 102 6.13 13.15 -8.14
N ASN A 103 7.20 13.80 -8.60
CA ASN A 103 8.56 13.55 -8.12
C ASN A 103 8.88 14.33 -6.82
N ALA A 104 7.87 14.93 -6.19
CA ALA A 104 8.07 15.70 -4.98
C ALA A 104 8.38 14.78 -3.80
N LYS A 105 9.38 15.18 -3.02
CA LYS A 105 9.76 14.49 -1.79
C LYS A 105 8.90 14.89 -0.58
N GLN A 106 7.85 15.68 -0.81
CA GLN A 106 7.01 16.26 0.24
C GLN A 106 5.55 16.06 -0.10
N LEU A 107 4.73 15.89 0.95
CA LEU A 107 3.27 15.90 0.81
C LEU A 107 2.81 17.20 0.14
N GLN A 108 1.82 17.08 -0.73
CA GLN A 108 1.28 18.19 -1.50
C GLN A 108 -0.19 18.41 -1.21
N PHE A 109 -0.58 19.67 -1.09
CA PHE A 109 -1.97 20.11 -1.08
C PHE A 109 -2.18 21.10 -2.23
N GLY A 110 -3.18 20.84 -3.09
CA GLY A 110 -3.41 21.67 -4.28
C GLY A 110 -2.19 21.83 -5.19
N GLY A 111 -1.32 20.80 -5.27
CA GLY A 111 -0.09 20.82 -6.07
C GLY A 111 1.09 21.58 -5.45
N LYS A 112 0.94 22.11 -4.23
CA LYS A 112 2.01 22.82 -3.50
C LYS A 112 2.53 21.98 -2.33
N PRO A 113 3.84 21.93 -2.10
CA PRO A 113 4.41 21.23 -0.96
C PRO A 113 4.00 21.88 0.36
N ILE A 114 3.76 21.08 1.40
CA ILE A 114 3.32 21.55 2.72
C ILE A 114 4.39 21.40 3.82
N GLY A 115 5.64 21.10 3.44
CA GLY A 115 6.77 20.99 4.37
C GLY A 115 6.79 19.72 5.22
N ILE A 116 6.07 18.67 4.82
CA ILE A 116 6.14 17.33 5.42
C ILE A 116 6.86 16.43 4.42
N ASP A 117 8.06 15.98 4.78
CA ASP A 117 8.87 15.08 3.97
C ASP A 117 8.25 13.67 3.94
N ILE A 118 8.21 13.07 2.75
CA ILE A 118 7.71 11.72 2.54
C ILE A 118 8.72 10.73 3.10
N LEU A 119 8.25 9.87 3.99
CA LEU A 119 8.99 8.69 4.44
C LEU A 119 8.95 7.63 3.34
N ARG A 120 10.13 7.22 2.92
CA ARG A 120 10.32 6.27 1.81
C ARG A 120 10.29 4.84 2.32
N VAL A 121 9.77 3.91 1.52
CA VAL A 121 9.66 2.50 1.92
C VAL A 121 11.02 1.85 2.17
N ASP A 122 12.07 2.30 1.48
CA ASP A 122 13.45 1.84 1.64
C ASP A 122 14.06 2.15 3.02
N THR A 123 13.45 3.04 3.79
CA THR A 123 13.85 3.34 5.18
C THR A 123 13.34 2.32 6.20
N LEU A 124 12.41 1.45 5.80
CA LEU A 124 11.81 0.45 6.67
C LEU A 124 12.66 -0.83 6.75
N THR A 125 12.59 -1.52 7.89
CA THR A 125 13.12 -2.89 7.97
C THR A 125 12.35 -3.82 7.04
N ASP A 126 12.97 -4.92 6.61
CA ASP A 126 12.30 -5.90 5.73
C ASP A 126 11.03 -6.46 6.37
N VAL A 127 10.99 -6.60 7.70
CA VAL A 127 9.81 -7.08 8.43
C VAL A 127 8.66 -6.08 8.35
N GLU A 128 8.94 -4.79 8.59
CA GLU A 128 7.94 -3.73 8.50
C GLU A 128 7.42 -3.56 7.08
N ARG A 129 8.34 -3.52 6.11
CA ARG A 129 8.03 -3.44 4.69
C ARG A 129 7.11 -4.58 4.26
N ASN A 130 7.48 -5.82 4.57
CA ASN A 130 6.66 -6.99 4.25
C ASN A 130 5.28 -6.97 4.92
N ARG A 131 5.21 -6.50 6.18
CA ARG A 131 3.93 -6.39 6.90
C ARG A 131 3.00 -5.38 6.23
N LEU A 132 3.53 -4.24 5.82
CA LEU A 132 2.76 -3.19 5.14
C LEU A 132 2.31 -3.64 3.76
N PHE A 133 3.21 -4.16 2.93
CA PHE A 133 2.84 -4.70 1.61
C PHE A 133 1.78 -5.78 1.72
N ARG A 134 1.92 -6.71 2.66
CA ARG A 134 0.89 -7.74 2.94
C ARG A 134 -0.46 -7.11 3.26
N ALA A 135 -0.51 -6.12 4.16
CA ALA A 135 -1.75 -5.50 4.58
C ALA A 135 -2.43 -4.74 3.43
N PHE A 136 -1.67 -3.94 2.68
CA PHE A 136 -2.17 -3.19 1.53
C PHE A 136 -2.63 -4.10 0.39
N LEU A 137 -1.87 -5.15 0.10
CA LEU A 137 -2.22 -6.11 -0.93
C LEU A 137 -3.50 -6.88 -0.59
N ARG A 138 -3.64 -7.34 0.66
CA ARG A 138 -4.85 -8.02 1.13
C ARG A 138 -6.06 -7.09 1.14
N TYR A 139 -5.87 -5.82 1.49
CA TYR A 139 -6.94 -4.82 1.38
C TYR A 139 -7.45 -4.70 -0.06
N GLU A 140 -6.54 -4.58 -1.03
CA GLU A 140 -6.90 -4.49 -2.44
C GLU A 140 -7.62 -5.76 -2.90
N LEU A 141 -7.14 -6.92 -2.50
CA LEU A 141 -7.77 -8.21 -2.80
C LEU A 141 -9.21 -8.29 -2.26
N VAL A 142 -9.43 -7.96 -0.99
CA VAL A 142 -10.76 -7.92 -0.39
C VAL A 142 -11.66 -6.94 -1.15
N SER A 143 -11.13 -5.77 -1.51
CA SER A 143 -11.87 -4.74 -2.24
C SER A 143 -12.32 -5.21 -3.62
N LYS A 144 -11.49 -5.97 -4.35
CA LYS A 144 -11.83 -6.53 -5.66
C LYS A 144 -12.83 -7.69 -5.58
N ILE A 145 -12.74 -8.49 -4.51
CA ILE A 145 -13.65 -9.62 -4.28
C ILE A 145 -15.02 -9.13 -3.76
N ARG A 146 -15.09 -7.94 -3.15
CA ARG A 146 -16.32 -7.33 -2.69
C ARG A 146 -17.31 -7.18 -3.86
N GLY A 147 -18.42 -7.91 -3.79
CA GLY A 147 -19.42 -7.97 -4.87
C GLY A 147 -19.33 -9.23 -5.75
N VAL A 148 -18.49 -10.19 -5.40
CA VAL A 148 -18.52 -11.57 -5.89
C VAL A 148 -19.01 -12.46 -4.75
N GLU A 149 -20.01 -13.31 -4.99
CA GLU A 149 -20.60 -14.19 -3.98
C GLU A 149 -19.69 -15.42 -3.71
N VAL A 150 -18.54 -15.18 -3.10
CA VAL A 150 -17.47 -16.18 -2.88
C VAL A 150 -17.10 -16.35 -1.41
N SER A 151 -17.95 -15.90 -0.48
CA SER A 151 -17.63 -15.86 0.95
C SER A 151 -17.01 -17.17 1.47
N TRP A 152 -17.45 -18.32 0.96
CA TRP A 152 -16.94 -19.64 1.36
C TRP A 152 -15.53 -19.96 0.82
N LEU A 153 -15.13 -19.43 -0.33
CA LEU A 153 -13.79 -19.62 -0.92
C LEU A 153 -12.71 -18.80 -0.23
N VAL A 154 -13.11 -17.63 0.28
CA VAL A 154 -12.21 -16.66 0.93
C VAL A 154 -12.21 -16.76 2.45
N ALA A 155 -13.23 -17.37 3.05
CA ALA A 155 -13.39 -17.50 4.50
C ALA A 155 -12.11 -18.01 5.17
N SER A 156 -11.56 -19.13 4.72
CA SER A 156 -10.37 -19.73 5.31
C SER A 156 -9.13 -18.82 5.27
N THR A 157 -9.02 -17.95 4.26
CA THR A 157 -7.90 -17.01 4.11
C THR A 157 -7.99 -15.86 5.11
N PHE A 158 -9.20 -15.41 5.44
CA PHE A 158 -9.43 -14.25 6.33
C PHE A 158 -9.80 -14.63 7.76
N GLU A 159 -10.30 -15.84 8.00
CA GLU A 159 -10.63 -16.36 9.34
C GLU A 159 -9.37 -16.71 10.15
N ASN A 160 -8.27 -17.07 9.47
CA ASN A 160 -7.02 -17.47 10.12
C ASN A 160 -6.02 -16.32 10.30
N LEU A 161 -6.48 -15.07 10.18
CA LEU A 161 -5.60 -13.91 10.41
C LEU A 161 -5.22 -13.82 11.89
N SER A 162 -3.93 -13.62 12.14
CA SER A 162 -3.50 -13.20 13.47
C SER A 162 -4.11 -11.84 13.84
N HIS A 163 -4.23 -11.56 15.13
CA HIS A 163 -4.74 -10.26 15.59
C HIS A 163 -3.97 -9.07 14.96
N GLY A 164 -2.64 -9.19 14.86
CA GLY A 164 -1.80 -8.15 14.26
C GLY A 164 -1.99 -7.98 12.74
N GLU A 165 -2.41 -9.02 12.01
CA GLU A 165 -2.76 -8.95 10.59
C GLU A 165 -4.15 -8.34 10.39
N ALA A 166 -5.13 -8.75 11.21
CA ALA A 166 -6.48 -8.18 11.19
C ALA A 166 -6.44 -6.67 11.50
N GLU A 167 -5.65 -6.28 12.49
CA GLU A 167 -5.46 -4.89 12.86
C GLU A 167 -4.75 -4.09 11.76
N ALA A 168 -3.71 -4.64 11.14
CA ALA A 168 -3.05 -3.99 10.02
C ALA A 168 -4.02 -3.75 8.85
N LEU A 169 -4.88 -4.73 8.53
CA LEU A 169 -5.91 -4.60 7.51
C LEU A 169 -6.93 -3.50 7.86
N ARG A 170 -7.33 -3.41 9.14
CA ARG A 170 -8.23 -2.36 9.65
C ARG A 170 -7.60 -0.97 9.52
N CYS A 171 -6.32 -0.82 9.85
CA CYS A 171 -5.57 0.42 9.68
C CYS A 171 -5.53 0.87 8.22
N VAL A 172 -5.23 -0.05 7.30
CA VAL A 172 -5.25 0.24 5.86
C VAL A 172 -6.65 0.65 5.41
N HIS A 173 -7.70 -0.04 5.87
CA HIS A 173 -9.08 0.33 5.53
C HIS A 173 -9.43 1.75 6.00
N HIS A 174 -9.07 2.13 7.23
CA HIS A 174 -9.28 3.49 7.74
C HIS A 174 -8.49 4.52 6.94
N TYR A 175 -7.22 4.25 6.63
CA TYR A 175 -6.41 5.09 5.77
C TYR A 175 -7.06 5.31 4.39
N MET A 176 -7.49 4.23 3.72
CA MET A 176 -8.12 4.31 2.40
C MET A 176 -9.47 5.04 2.45
N ARG A 177 -10.22 4.90 3.55
CA ARG A 177 -11.45 5.67 3.77
C ARG A 177 -11.15 7.16 3.95
N ASP A 178 -10.13 7.51 4.74
CA ASP A 178 -9.82 8.88 5.10
C ASP A 178 -9.19 9.66 3.93
N LEU A 179 -8.54 8.94 2.98
CA LEU A 179 -8.10 9.51 1.70
C LEU A 179 -9.23 10.19 0.92
N PHE A 180 -10.46 9.67 0.97
CA PHE A 180 -11.61 10.33 0.36
C PHE A 180 -11.86 11.71 0.97
N GLY A 181 -11.66 11.86 2.28
CA GLY A 181 -11.72 13.15 2.97
C GLY A 181 -10.70 14.16 2.43
N GLY A 182 -9.47 13.73 2.14
CA GLY A 182 -8.44 14.54 1.48
C GLY A 182 -8.87 15.00 0.09
N VAL A 183 -9.49 14.13 -0.71
CA VAL A 183 -10.06 14.49 -2.02
C VAL A 183 -11.10 15.60 -1.88
N PHE A 184 -12.04 15.48 -0.94
CA PHE A 184 -13.02 16.55 -0.68
C PHE A 184 -12.36 17.85 -0.20
N ALA A 185 -11.37 17.76 0.68
CA ALA A 185 -10.65 18.93 1.20
C ALA A 185 -9.98 19.74 0.07
N HIS A 186 -9.40 19.07 -0.93
CA HIS A 186 -8.81 19.71 -2.10
C HIS A 186 -9.83 20.51 -2.95
N HIS A 187 -11.12 20.18 -2.89
CA HIS A 187 -12.18 20.88 -3.63
C HIS A 187 -12.83 22.01 -2.84
N VAL A 188 -12.84 21.91 -1.50
CA VAL A 188 -13.59 22.82 -0.62
C VAL A 188 -12.68 23.85 0.07
N VAL A 189 -11.42 23.49 0.33
CA VAL A 189 -10.49 24.28 1.16
C VAL A 189 -9.34 24.81 0.31
N SER A 190 -9.01 26.09 0.45
CA SER A 190 -7.93 26.73 -0.33
C SER A 190 -6.52 26.43 0.21
N SER A 191 -6.36 26.10 1.48
CA SER A 191 -5.08 25.78 2.13
C SER A 191 -5.28 24.93 3.38
N PRO A 192 -4.35 24.01 3.71
CA PRO A 192 -4.47 23.16 4.89
C PRO A 192 -4.22 23.96 6.18
N PRO A 193 -4.66 23.47 7.35
CA PRO A 193 -4.48 24.19 8.62
C PRO A 193 -3.00 24.35 8.95
N ASP A 194 -2.64 25.53 9.45
CA ASP A 194 -1.29 25.79 9.93
C ASP A 194 -0.99 24.95 11.17
N ILE A 195 0.27 24.49 11.28
CA ILE A 195 0.75 23.87 12.51
C ILE A 195 0.77 24.98 13.56
N GLN A 196 -0.11 24.89 14.55
CA GLN A 196 0.03 25.73 15.73
C GLN A 196 1.30 25.28 16.45
N THR A 197 2.37 26.06 16.35
CA THR A 197 3.49 25.95 17.28
C THR A 197 2.95 26.27 18.66
N GLU A 198 2.56 25.23 19.41
CA GLU A 198 2.37 25.37 20.84
C GLU A 198 3.63 26.00 21.41
N THR A 199 3.45 27.19 21.99
CA THR A 199 4.49 27.86 22.73
C THR A 199 4.90 26.92 23.85
N ALA A 200 6.21 26.72 24.03
CA ALA A 200 6.79 25.85 25.03
C ALA A 200 6.34 26.19 26.45
N ALA A 201 5.19 25.67 26.89
CA ALA A 201 4.71 25.76 28.26
C ALA A 201 3.60 24.73 28.50
N GLU A 202 3.92 23.43 28.41
CA GLU A 202 3.40 22.39 29.31
C GLU A 202 4.10 21.06 29.02
N LYS A 203 5.24 20.84 29.70
CA LYS A 203 5.91 19.54 29.75
C LYS A 203 5.05 18.56 30.55
N GLY A 204 4.15 17.86 29.86
CA GLY A 204 3.54 16.61 30.33
C GLY A 204 4.49 15.44 30.12
N LYS A 205 4.93 14.82 31.22
CA LYS A 205 5.85 13.69 31.36
C LYS A 205 5.85 12.65 30.22
N PHE A 206 7.02 12.45 29.61
CA PHE A 206 7.35 11.28 28.79
C PHE A 206 7.47 10.04 29.69
N ASN A 207 6.72 8.98 29.39
CA ASN A 207 6.86 7.67 30.02
C ASN A 207 7.82 6.81 29.15
N PRO A 208 8.95 6.29 29.67
CA PRO A 208 10.00 5.69 28.84
C PRO A 208 9.68 4.30 28.28
N ASP A 209 8.57 3.66 28.71
CA ASP A 209 8.33 2.23 28.47
C ASP A 209 7.19 1.94 27.46
N GLY A 210 6.69 2.95 26.75
CA GLY A 210 5.67 2.78 25.71
C GLY A 210 6.31 2.61 24.35
N GLY A 211 6.47 1.35 23.89
CA GLY A 211 6.68 1.08 22.47
C GLY A 211 5.59 1.72 21.59
N LEU A 212 5.79 1.75 20.27
CA LEU A 212 4.87 2.36 19.30
C LEU A 212 3.43 1.82 19.48
N ILE A 213 2.60 2.58 20.20
CA ILE A 213 1.17 2.34 20.31
C ILE A 213 0.52 3.07 19.13
N PHE A 214 0.03 2.29 18.18
CA PHE A 214 -0.93 2.76 17.18
C PHE A 214 -2.29 2.99 17.89
N PRO A 215 -3.02 4.07 17.59
CA PRO A 215 -4.39 4.27 18.08
C PRO A 215 -5.39 3.28 17.47
#